data_AF-A0A2N1M1R9-F1
#
_entry.id   AF-A0A2N1M1R9-F1
#
_cell.length_a   1.000
_cell.length_b   1.000
_cell.length_c   1.000
_cell.angle_alpha   90.00
_cell.angle_beta   90.00
_cell.angle_gamma   90.00
#
_symmetry.space_group_name_H-M   'P 1'
#
loop_
_entity.id
_entity.type
_entity.pdbx_description
1 polymer ?
#
loop_
_entity_poly.entity_id
_entity_poly.type
_entity_poly.pdbx_seq_one_letter_code
_entity_poly.pdbx_strand_id
1 'polypeptide(L)'
;FLKSDKINVSPFNVKEPFRNPNFTLAQVELLYKAYGKDAKLTIAPEVIKDIYERTNGHAGLVCLCGKAISYSLVKKLDEGRSLDFKLWSKFLVSSLMFNSMIMYLTFKKMVDDLLRPDAKEALDFLRSVFIGFFDFIQINIINERRLADFLIVEGVLIRKSDNEFSYRMSSIFVDGLVRREVIPLLYKSCPTIPVPRIDEDYLKVLDVLIESIRCFDKTIICNAFKRSFKTALVKVGGRQNRMVPRESVYDTELNRILVNWIVNECNFEVTGQWHLIDHADNDEKDKHYYSDITIMTPCQTVVLELLASANKEELNEHFER
;
A
#
# COMPACT_ATOMS: atom_id res chain seq x y z
N PHE A 1 -2.14 1.51 28.71
CA PHE A 1 -1.10 1.68 29.75
C PHE A 1 -0.10 0.55 29.61
N LEU A 2 1.19 0.89 29.52
CA LEU A 2 2.30 -0.03 29.29
C LEU A 2 2.32 -1.08 30.41
N LYS A 3 1.90 -2.32 30.13
CA LYS A 3 2.03 -3.44 31.07
C LYS A 3 3.33 -4.19 30.73
N SER A 4 4.26 -4.23 31.67
CA SER A 4 5.44 -5.10 31.61
C SER A 4 5.19 -6.30 32.51
N ASP A 5 5.26 -7.52 31.96
CA ASP A 5 5.23 -8.76 32.75
C ASP A 5 6.61 -9.07 33.38
N LYS A 6 7.64 -8.30 33.05
CA LYS A 6 8.99 -8.43 33.61
C LYS A 6 9.21 -7.38 34.69
N ILE A 7 9.14 -7.79 35.96
CA ILE A 7 9.28 -6.92 37.15
C ILE A 7 10.73 -6.42 37.34
N ASN A 8 11.74 -7.05 36.71
CA ASN A 8 13.16 -6.82 37.03
C ASN A 8 14.01 -6.19 35.91
N VAL A 9 13.42 -5.65 34.84
CA VAL A 9 14.18 -4.97 33.78
C VAL A 9 13.69 -3.53 33.67
N SER A 10 14.62 -2.57 33.75
CA SER A 10 14.31 -1.15 33.56
C SER A 10 13.58 -0.95 32.22
N PRO A 11 12.47 -0.18 32.18
CA PRO A 11 11.80 0.15 30.93
C PRO A 11 12.67 1.03 30.00
N PHE A 12 13.77 1.58 30.52
CA PHE A 12 14.78 2.33 29.77
C PHE A 12 16.00 1.48 29.41
N ASN A 13 15.80 0.18 29.11
CA ASN A 13 16.87 -0.72 28.70
C ASN A 13 17.08 -0.66 27.17
N VAL A 14 18.26 -0.21 26.72
CA VAL A 14 18.62 -0.15 25.30
C VAL A 14 18.73 -1.54 24.67
N LYS A 15 18.94 -2.60 25.49
CA LYS A 15 19.00 -4.00 25.01
C LYS A 15 17.63 -4.60 24.73
N GLU A 16 16.56 -4.11 25.36
CA GLU A 16 15.18 -4.58 25.19
C GLU A 16 14.25 -3.36 25.02
N PRO A 17 14.17 -2.76 23.81
CA PRO A 17 13.30 -1.62 23.60
C PRO A 17 11.84 -2.01 23.88
N PHE A 18 11.15 -1.23 24.72
CA PHE A 18 9.74 -1.44 25.00
C PHE A 18 8.91 -1.21 23.72
N ARG A 19 8.46 -2.29 23.09
CA ARG A 19 7.55 -2.19 21.93
C ARG A 19 6.16 -1.87 22.43
N ASN A 20 5.66 -0.68 22.10
CA ASN A 20 4.24 -0.39 22.30
C ASN A 20 3.45 -1.19 21.24
N PRO A 21 2.61 -2.15 21.64
CA PRO A 21 1.88 -2.95 20.67
C PRO A 21 0.93 -2.07 19.85
N ASN A 22 0.78 -2.39 18.57
CA ASN A 22 -0.29 -1.81 17.75
C ASN A 22 -1.65 -2.18 18.35
N PHE A 23 -2.65 -1.35 18.07
CA PHE A 23 -4.02 -1.63 18.47
C PHE A 23 -4.51 -2.91 17.82
N THR A 24 -5.26 -3.70 18.57
CA THR A 24 -6.07 -4.79 17.99
C THR A 24 -7.28 -4.21 17.28
N LEU A 25 -7.90 -4.98 16.36
CA LEU A 25 -9.15 -4.57 15.70
C LEU A 25 -10.21 -4.15 16.72
N ALA A 26 -10.39 -4.92 17.81
CA ALA A 26 -11.33 -4.59 18.87
C ALA A 26 -11.03 -3.23 19.55
N GLN A 27 -9.76 -2.87 19.73
CA GLN A 27 -9.39 -1.57 20.28
C GLN A 27 -9.68 -0.44 19.29
N VAL A 28 -9.43 -0.65 18.00
CA VAL A 28 -9.79 0.31 16.93
C VAL A 28 -11.31 0.49 16.87
N GLU A 29 -12.08 -0.59 16.92
CA GLU A 29 -13.54 -0.55 16.98
C GLU A 29 -14.06 0.23 18.18
N LEU A 30 -13.52 -0.03 19.38
CA LEU A 30 -13.91 0.69 20.59
C LEU A 30 -13.61 2.19 20.45
N LEU A 31 -12.45 2.56 19.90
CA LEU A 31 -12.06 3.94 19.67
C LEU A 31 -13.01 4.65 18.70
N TYR A 32 -13.31 4.05 17.55
CA TYR A 32 -14.18 4.66 16.55
C TYR A 32 -15.65 4.67 16.96
N LYS A 33 -16.13 3.67 17.72
CA LYS A 33 -17.47 3.68 18.32
C LYS A 33 -17.62 4.82 19.34
N ALA A 34 -16.61 5.04 20.18
CA ALA A 34 -16.59 6.16 21.11
C ALA A 34 -16.60 7.50 20.37
N TYR A 35 -15.73 7.66 19.37
CA TYR A 35 -15.70 8.86 18.52
C TYR A 35 -17.04 9.11 17.81
N GLY A 36 -17.64 8.09 17.19
CA GLY A 36 -18.93 8.20 16.51
C GLY A 36 -20.04 8.68 17.45
N LYS A 37 -20.08 8.13 18.67
CA LYS A 37 -21.02 8.57 19.72
C LYS A 37 -20.82 10.04 20.09
N ASP A 38 -19.58 10.45 20.34
CA ASP A 38 -19.25 11.82 20.74
C ASP A 38 -19.51 12.84 19.62
N ALA A 39 -19.17 12.47 18.38
CA ALA A 39 -19.34 13.31 17.19
C ALA A 39 -20.77 13.28 16.61
N LYS A 40 -21.66 12.45 17.17
CA LYS A 40 -23.02 12.19 16.69
C LYS A 40 -23.03 11.82 15.21
N LEU A 41 -22.23 10.82 14.84
CA LEU A 41 -22.14 10.27 13.50
C LEU A 41 -22.03 8.75 13.58
N THR A 42 -22.51 8.07 12.54
CA THR A 42 -22.39 6.61 12.40
C THR A 42 -21.23 6.32 11.47
N ILE A 43 -20.35 5.38 11.84
CA ILE A 43 -19.28 4.89 10.97
C ILE A 43 -19.57 3.43 10.68
N ALA A 44 -19.67 3.09 9.40
CA ALA A 44 -19.89 1.73 8.96
C ALA A 44 -18.77 0.79 9.49
N PRO A 45 -19.09 -0.41 10.01
CA PRO A 45 -18.08 -1.35 10.53
C PRO A 45 -16.96 -1.66 9.54
N GLU A 46 -17.29 -1.71 8.25
CA GLU A 46 -16.36 -2.00 7.15
C GLU A 46 -15.29 -0.91 7.01
N VAL A 47 -15.65 0.36 7.26
CA VAL A 47 -14.69 1.48 7.31
C VAL A 47 -13.70 1.30 8.45
N ILE A 48 -14.18 0.88 9.63
CA ILE A 48 -13.33 0.69 10.81
C ILE A 48 -12.37 -0.48 10.59
N LYS A 49 -12.87 -1.58 10.00
CA LYS A 49 -12.08 -2.74 9.63
C LYS A 49 -10.99 -2.37 8.62
N ASP A 50 -11.34 -1.63 7.58
CA ASP A 50 -10.37 -1.16 6.59
C ASP A 50 -9.29 -0.25 7.21
N ILE A 51 -9.68 0.67 8.09
CA ILE A 51 -8.71 1.48 8.84
C ILE A 51 -7.75 0.58 9.62
N TYR A 52 -8.23 -0.45 10.29
CA TYR A 52 -7.35 -1.39 10.99
C TYR A 52 -6.41 -2.11 10.03
N GLU A 53 -6.91 -2.65 8.91
CA GLU A 53 -6.12 -3.38 7.91
C GLU A 53 -5.03 -2.49 7.30
N ARG A 54 -5.39 -1.27 6.86
CA ARG A 54 -4.45 -0.33 6.22
C ARG A 54 -3.39 0.23 7.15
N THR A 55 -3.73 0.40 8.42
CA THR A 55 -2.83 0.93 9.44
C THR A 55 -2.07 -0.17 10.18
N ASN A 56 -2.49 -1.43 10.03
CA ASN A 56 -2.03 -2.55 10.83
C ASN A 56 -2.15 -2.26 12.35
N GLY A 57 -3.15 -1.47 12.74
CA GLY A 57 -3.38 -1.01 14.11
C GLY A 57 -2.38 0.02 14.65
N HIS A 58 -1.49 0.57 13.83
CA HIS A 58 -0.51 1.57 14.28
C HIS A 58 -1.24 2.82 14.81
N ALA A 59 -1.08 3.11 16.11
CA ALA A 59 -1.89 4.12 16.80
C ALA A 59 -1.85 5.51 16.14
N GLY A 60 -0.67 5.94 15.66
CA GLY A 60 -0.54 7.23 14.96
C GLY A 60 -1.31 7.28 13.64
N LEU A 61 -1.33 6.18 12.89
CA LEU A 61 -2.04 6.09 11.61
C LEU A 61 -3.55 5.93 11.82
N VAL A 62 -3.94 5.13 12.82
CA VAL A 62 -5.34 4.99 13.25
C VAL A 62 -5.92 6.34 13.64
N CYS A 63 -5.20 7.13 14.45
CA CYS A 63 -5.64 8.48 14.83
C CYS A 63 -5.62 9.46 13.64
N LEU A 64 -4.70 9.29 12.69
CA LEU A 64 -4.65 10.10 11.48
C LEU A 64 -5.90 9.90 10.62
N CYS A 65 -6.38 8.67 10.46
CA CYS A 65 -7.66 8.38 9.79
C CYS A 65 -8.83 9.07 10.49
N GLY A 66 -8.90 9.02 11.83
CA GLY A 66 -9.96 9.68 12.60
C GLY A 66 -9.93 11.19 12.42
N LYS A 67 -8.73 11.77 12.37
CA LYS A 67 -8.57 13.19 12.03
C LYS A 67 -9.02 13.48 10.60
N ALA A 68 -8.62 12.68 9.61
CA ALA A 68 -9.06 12.84 8.23
C ALA A 68 -10.59 12.79 8.10
N ILE A 69 -11.25 11.86 8.82
CA ILE A 69 -12.71 11.78 8.88
C ILE A 69 -13.29 13.09 9.42
N SER A 70 -12.82 13.53 10.60
CA SER A 70 -13.34 14.72 11.28
C SER A 70 -13.20 16.02 10.47
N TYR A 71 -12.09 16.20 9.75
CA TYR A 71 -11.80 17.44 9.02
C TYR A 71 -12.34 17.44 7.58
N SER A 72 -12.29 16.30 6.90
CA SER A 72 -12.52 16.22 5.45
C SER A 72 -13.81 15.53 5.06
N LEU A 73 -14.26 14.53 5.83
CA LEU A 73 -15.42 13.71 5.47
C LEU A 73 -16.70 14.12 6.20
N VAL A 74 -16.61 14.59 7.44
CA VAL A 74 -17.80 15.03 8.21
C VAL A 74 -18.64 16.08 7.46
N LYS A 75 -17.98 16.96 6.69
CA LYS A 75 -18.65 17.99 5.88
C LYS A 75 -19.34 17.46 4.62
N LYS A 76 -19.09 16.20 4.26
CA LYS A 76 -19.60 15.52 3.07
C LYS A 76 -20.65 14.47 3.42
N LEU A 77 -20.95 14.28 4.70
CA LEU A 77 -21.97 13.33 5.15
C LEU A 77 -23.36 13.87 4.81
N ASP A 78 -24.29 12.94 4.62
CA ASP A 78 -25.71 13.20 4.43
C ASP A 78 -26.39 13.63 5.74
N GLU A 79 -27.71 13.87 5.67
CA GLU A 79 -28.54 14.23 6.85
C GLU A 79 -28.49 13.15 7.95
N GLY A 80 -28.33 11.88 7.56
CA GLY A 80 -28.16 10.75 8.47
C GLY A 80 -26.80 10.74 9.19
N ARG A 81 -25.86 11.61 8.77
CA ARG A 81 -24.48 11.71 9.27
C ARG A 81 -23.81 10.34 9.34
N SER A 82 -23.99 9.54 8.28
CA SER A 82 -23.42 8.21 8.17
C SER A 82 -22.21 8.23 7.24
N LEU A 83 -21.07 7.76 7.74
CA LEU A 83 -19.90 7.49 6.90
C LEU A 83 -19.97 6.04 6.42
N ASP A 84 -20.33 5.87 5.15
CA ASP A 84 -20.30 4.59 4.46
C ASP A 84 -18.91 4.27 3.88
N PHE A 85 -18.74 3.02 3.47
CA PHE A 85 -17.48 2.56 2.89
C PHE A 85 -17.20 3.20 1.52
N LYS A 86 -18.24 3.58 0.76
CA LYS A 86 -18.09 4.23 -0.56
C LYS A 86 -17.48 5.63 -0.47
N LEU A 87 -17.91 6.45 0.49
CA LEU A 87 -17.36 7.77 0.73
C LEU A 87 -15.94 7.68 1.31
N TRP A 88 -15.72 6.73 2.23
CA TRP A 88 -14.41 6.45 2.79
C TRP A 88 -13.41 6.00 1.72
N SER A 89 -13.79 5.03 0.89
CA SER A 89 -12.95 4.57 -0.21
C SER A 89 -12.64 5.76 -1.11
N LYS A 90 -13.65 6.47 -1.66
CA LYS A 90 -13.44 7.65 -2.54
C LYS A 90 -12.40 8.65 -2.00
N PHE A 91 -12.38 8.86 -0.68
CA PHE A 91 -11.38 9.71 -0.05
C PHE A 91 -9.97 9.13 -0.08
N LEU A 92 -9.80 7.82 0.09
CA LEU A 92 -8.51 7.15 -0.01
C LEU A 92 -7.90 7.14 -1.42
N VAL A 93 -8.70 7.23 -2.50
CA VAL A 93 -8.16 7.32 -3.88
C VAL A 93 -7.52 8.66 -4.09
N SER A 94 -8.11 9.67 -3.45
CA SER A 94 -7.57 11.02 -3.51
C SER A 94 -6.26 11.09 -2.77
N SER A 95 -5.40 11.97 -3.27
CA SER A 95 -4.09 12.26 -2.72
C SER A 95 -4.14 12.82 -1.30
N LEU A 96 -5.32 13.19 -0.79
CA LEU A 96 -5.53 13.85 0.49
C LEU A 96 -5.01 13.08 1.69
N MET A 97 -5.13 11.74 1.69
CA MET A 97 -4.67 10.94 2.83
C MET A 97 -3.14 11.00 2.97
N PHE A 98 -2.41 10.75 1.88
CA PHE A 98 -0.94 10.81 1.88
C PHE A 98 -0.43 12.25 2.01
N ASN A 99 -1.11 13.24 1.42
CA ASN A 99 -0.83 14.66 1.65
C ASN A 99 -0.95 15.01 3.13
N SER A 100 -1.94 14.45 3.84
CA SER A 100 -2.08 14.62 5.28
C SER A 100 -0.93 13.94 6.04
N MET A 101 -0.53 12.73 5.63
CA MET A 101 0.60 12.01 6.26
C MET A 101 1.89 12.82 6.24
N ILE A 102 2.29 13.36 5.08
CA ILE A 102 3.57 14.07 4.94
C ILE A 102 3.62 15.40 5.71
N MET A 103 2.48 15.93 6.15
CA MET A 103 2.43 17.11 7.01
C MET A 103 2.85 16.83 8.45
N TYR A 104 2.92 15.56 8.87
CA TYR A 104 3.41 15.19 10.20
C TYR A 104 4.91 14.93 10.15
N LEU A 105 5.62 15.53 11.11
CA LEU A 105 7.07 15.49 11.20
C LEU A 105 7.64 14.06 11.16
N THR A 106 6.97 13.08 11.78
CA THR A 106 7.42 11.69 11.79
C THR A 106 7.47 11.08 10.39
N PHE A 107 6.41 11.21 9.60
CA PHE A 107 6.37 10.66 8.23
C PHE A 107 7.23 11.48 7.28
N LYS A 108 7.25 12.80 7.46
CA LYS A 108 8.16 13.67 6.69
C LYS A 108 9.61 13.27 6.90
N LYS A 109 10.02 13.08 8.15
CA LYS A 109 11.38 12.66 8.49
C LYS A 109 11.71 11.30 7.90
N MET A 110 10.81 10.31 8.02
CA MET A 110 10.99 8.99 7.39
C MET A 110 11.24 9.12 5.88
N VAL A 111 10.43 9.94 5.18
CA VAL A 111 10.60 10.18 3.74
C VAL A 111 11.94 10.87 3.44
N ASP A 112 12.26 11.94 4.17
CA ASP A 112 13.51 12.68 4.03
C ASP A 112 14.73 11.76 4.25
N ASP A 113 14.69 10.90 5.27
CA ASP A 113 15.76 9.97 5.61
C ASP A 113 15.92 8.87 4.53
N LEU A 114 14.82 8.35 3.97
CA LEU A 114 14.84 7.40 2.86
C LEU A 114 15.35 8.01 1.54
N LEU A 115 15.23 9.33 1.36
CA LEU A 115 15.72 10.04 0.17
C LEU A 115 17.22 10.33 0.20
N ARG A 116 17.88 10.13 1.34
CA ARG A 116 19.31 10.39 1.48
C ARG A 116 20.14 9.39 0.65
N PRO A 117 21.31 9.80 0.11
CA PRO A 117 22.16 8.91 -0.67
C PRO A 117 22.63 7.65 0.09
N ASP A 118 22.83 7.76 1.40
CA ASP A 118 23.24 6.65 2.28
C ASP A 118 22.13 5.60 2.51
N ALA A 119 20.86 5.94 2.26
CA ALA A 119 19.74 5.02 2.33
C ALA A 119 19.55 4.17 1.05
N LYS A 120 20.30 4.45 -0.03
CA LYS A 120 20.07 3.86 -1.36
C LYS A 120 20.09 2.33 -1.37
N GLU A 121 21.05 1.71 -0.68
CA GLU A 121 21.14 0.24 -0.60
C GLU A 121 19.92 -0.37 0.12
N ALA A 122 19.48 0.27 1.21
CA ALA A 122 18.31 -0.16 1.94
C ALA A 122 17.04 -0.01 1.10
N LEU A 123 16.94 1.04 0.29
CA LEU A 123 15.82 1.24 -0.62
C LEU A 123 15.81 0.25 -1.79
N ASP A 124 16.98 -0.05 -2.38
CA ASP A 124 17.08 -1.09 -3.41
C ASP A 124 16.65 -2.46 -2.85
N PHE A 125 17.03 -2.75 -1.61
CA PHE A 125 16.56 -3.92 -0.89
C PHE A 125 15.04 -3.87 -0.64
N LEU A 126 14.50 -2.76 -0.14
CA LEU A 126 13.07 -2.57 0.10
C LEU A 126 12.25 -2.80 -1.18
N ARG A 127 12.60 -2.09 -2.27
CA ARG A 127 11.94 -2.18 -3.58
C ARG A 127 11.96 -3.59 -4.14
N SER A 128 13.03 -4.33 -3.90
CA SER A 128 13.20 -5.67 -4.47
C SER A 128 12.63 -6.82 -3.61
N VAL A 129 12.21 -6.55 -2.36
CA VAL A 129 11.72 -7.59 -1.43
C VAL A 129 10.30 -7.33 -0.93
N PHE A 130 10.02 -6.09 -0.49
CA PHE A 130 8.90 -5.77 0.38
C PHE A 130 7.85 -4.84 -0.22
N ILE A 131 8.21 -3.96 -1.17
CA ILE A 131 7.23 -3.02 -1.71
C ILE A 131 6.07 -3.77 -2.36
N GLY A 132 4.84 -3.38 -2.01
CA GLY A 132 3.61 -4.03 -2.44
C GLY A 132 3.39 -5.42 -1.85
N PHE A 133 4.16 -5.83 -0.83
CA PHE A 133 4.07 -7.13 -0.21
C PHE A 133 4.00 -7.06 1.32
N PHE A 134 2.91 -7.58 1.87
CA PHE A 134 2.55 -7.35 3.27
C PHE A 134 2.73 -8.54 4.21
N ASP A 135 3.15 -9.71 3.72
CA ASP A 135 3.45 -10.85 4.59
C ASP A 135 4.90 -10.85 5.07
N PHE A 136 5.15 -11.69 6.07
CA PHE A 136 6.47 -11.90 6.65
C PHE A 136 7.41 -12.67 5.72
N ILE A 137 8.61 -12.11 5.52
CA ILE A 137 9.70 -12.71 4.75
C ILE A 137 10.88 -13.00 5.69
N GLN A 138 11.36 -14.23 5.65
CA GLN A 138 12.57 -14.64 6.35
C GLN A 138 13.81 -14.18 5.59
N ILE A 139 14.68 -13.41 6.24
CA ILE A 139 15.93 -12.89 5.67
C ILE A 139 17.12 -13.60 6.31
N ASN A 140 17.84 -14.37 5.51
CA ASN A 140 18.95 -15.21 5.99
C ASN A 140 20.33 -14.55 5.83
N ILE A 141 20.46 -13.61 4.90
CA ILE A 141 21.74 -12.96 4.58
C ILE A 141 22.00 -11.83 5.59
N ILE A 142 23.18 -11.86 6.25
CA ILE A 142 23.53 -10.90 7.31
C ILE A 142 23.47 -9.44 6.83
N ASN A 143 23.98 -9.15 5.63
CA ASN A 143 23.94 -7.80 5.08
C ASN A 143 22.49 -7.32 4.82
N GLU A 144 21.64 -8.17 4.25
CA GLU A 144 20.21 -7.85 4.05
C GLU A 144 19.48 -7.65 5.38
N ARG A 145 19.86 -8.37 6.45
CA ARG A 145 19.31 -8.13 7.81
C ARG A 145 19.65 -6.72 8.31
N ARG A 146 20.87 -6.24 8.07
CA ARG A 146 21.26 -4.87 8.45
C ARG A 146 20.45 -3.81 7.71
N LEU A 147 20.19 -4.03 6.42
CA LEU A 147 19.32 -3.17 5.61
C LEU A 147 17.87 -3.20 6.14
N ALA A 148 17.36 -4.39 6.48
CA ALA A 148 16.04 -4.54 7.09
C ALA A 148 15.94 -3.84 8.46
N ASP A 149 16.99 -3.93 9.28
CA ASP A 149 17.03 -3.29 10.60
C ASP A 149 17.06 -1.77 10.49
N PHE A 150 17.79 -1.22 9.52
CA PHE A 150 17.70 0.21 9.19
C PHE A 150 16.24 0.61 8.85
N LEU A 151 15.57 -0.16 7.98
CA LEU A 151 14.18 0.10 7.60
C LEU A 151 13.18 -0.07 8.77
N ILE A 152 13.50 -0.88 9.79
CA ILE A 152 12.72 -0.93 11.03
C ILE A 152 12.87 0.37 11.83
N VAL A 153 14.11 0.87 11.96
CA VAL A 153 14.38 2.13 12.69
C VAL A 153 13.64 3.30 12.04
N GLU A 154 13.57 3.32 10.71
CA GLU A 154 12.78 4.31 9.97
C GLU A 154 11.27 4.11 10.07
N GLY A 155 10.80 2.98 10.62
CA GLY A 155 9.37 2.66 10.76
C GLY A 155 8.71 2.09 9.50
N VAL A 156 9.51 1.73 8.49
CA VAL A 156 9.04 1.16 7.22
C VAL A 156 8.72 -0.31 7.35
N LEU A 157 9.57 -1.06 8.06
CA LEU A 157 9.38 -2.49 8.31
C LEU A 157 9.07 -2.76 9.78
N ILE A 158 8.47 -3.92 10.04
CA ILE A 158 8.34 -4.51 11.36
C ILE A 158 8.89 -5.93 11.37
N ARG A 159 9.40 -6.35 12.52
CA ARG A 159 9.90 -7.71 12.76
C ARG A 159 8.89 -8.52 13.56
N LYS A 160 8.67 -9.78 13.17
CA LYS A 160 7.69 -10.69 13.79
C LYS A 160 7.92 -10.89 15.29
N SER A 161 9.17 -11.16 15.67
CA SER A 161 9.62 -11.27 17.06
C SER A 161 11.09 -10.87 17.14
N ASP A 162 11.62 -10.56 18.33
CA ASP A 162 13.02 -10.11 18.47
C ASP A 162 14.04 -11.16 18.00
N ASN A 163 13.70 -12.43 18.13
CA ASN A 163 14.56 -13.57 17.81
C ASN A 163 14.39 -14.11 16.38
N GLU A 164 13.40 -13.62 15.63
CA GLU A 164 13.15 -14.06 14.26
C GLU A 164 13.61 -13.01 13.26
N PHE A 165 14.43 -13.40 12.29
CA PHE A 165 14.80 -12.54 11.16
C PHE A 165 13.70 -12.54 10.09
N SER A 166 12.47 -12.35 10.53
CA SER A 166 11.27 -12.33 9.71
C SER A 166 10.63 -10.96 9.75
N TYR A 167 10.49 -10.33 8.58
CA TYR A 167 10.16 -8.92 8.42
C TYR A 167 8.97 -8.73 7.49
N ARG A 168 8.21 -7.66 7.65
CA ARG A 168 7.18 -7.24 6.69
C ARG A 168 7.00 -5.72 6.70
N MET A 169 6.31 -5.18 5.70
CA MET A 169 5.87 -3.78 5.71
C MET A 169 5.08 -3.45 6.96
N SER A 170 5.34 -2.28 7.54
CA SER A 170 4.71 -1.88 8.81
C SER A 170 3.21 -1.65 8.67
N SER A 171 2.77 -1.13 7.52
CA SER A 171 1.37 -0.91 7.17
C SER A 171 1.21 -0.66 5.66
N ILE A 172 -0.02 -0.80 5.14
CA ILE A 172 -0.35 -0.45 3.74
C ILE A 172 -0.15 1.04 3.50
N PHE A 173 -0.48 1.90 4.46
CA PHE A 173 -0.25 3.34 4.31
C PHE A 173 1.22 3.72 4.23
N VAL A 174 2.10 3.04 4.97
CA VAL A 174 3.55 3.30 4.87
C VAL A 174 4.09 2.82 3.52
N ASP A 175 3.64 1.67 3.02
CA ASP A 175 3.96 1.22 1.66
C ASP A 175 3.52 2.22 0.59
N GLY A 176 2.25 2.65 0.65
CA GLY A 176 1.71 3.66 -0.26
C GLY A 176 2.45 4.99 -0.19
N LEU A 177 2.83 5.44 1.01
CA LEU A 177 3.62 6.65 1.19
C LEU A 177 5.00 6.52 0.53
N VAL A 178 5.70 5.41 0.74
CA VAL A 178 7.02 5.16 0.12
C VAL A 178 6.91 5.06 -1.39
N ARG A 179 5.91 4.30 -1.90
CA ARG A 179 5.64 4.15 -3.34
C ARG A 179 5.35 5.49 -4.03
N ARG A 180 4.77 6.44 -3.31
CA ARG A 180 4.40 7.75 -3.85
C ARG A 180 5.49 8.80 -3.70
N GLU A 181 6.05 8.95 -2.50
CA GLU A 181 6.91 10.08 -2.15
C GLU A 181 8.41 9.76 -2.27
N VAL A 182 8.79 8.47 -2.36
CA VAL A 182 10.21 8.06 -2.37
C VAL A 182 10.59 7.37 -3.68
N ILE A 183 9.86 6.31 -4.06
CA ILE A 183 10.20 5.46 -5.19
C ILE A 183 10.27 6.24 -6.54
N PRO A 184 9.31 7.10 -6.90
CA PRO A 184 9.34 7.80 -8.19
C PRO A 184 10.51 8.80 -8.27
N LEU A 185 10.84 9.45 -7.14
CA LEU A 185 11.94 10.42 -7.06
C LEU A 185 13.32 9.79 -7.28
N LEU A 186 13.53 8.57 -6.81
CA LEU A 186 14.83 7.89 -6.91
C LEU A 186 14.94 6.98 -8.14
N TYR A 187 13.82 6.51 -8.68
CA TYR A 187 13.77 5.60 -9.82
C TYR A 187 12.92 6.21 -10.94
N LYS A 188 13.50 7.19 -11.65
CA LYS A 188 12.81 8.09 -12.59
C LYS A 188 12.52 7.50 -13.98
N SER A 189 12.92 6.25 -14.24
CA SER A 189 12.74 5.63 -15.56
C SER A 189 11.26 5.62 -15.96
N CYS A 190 10.96 6.22 -17.10
CA CYS A 190 9.65 6.28 -17.73
C CYS A 190 9.82 6.42 -19.26
N PRO A 191 8.75 6.25 -20.05
CA PRO A 191 8.81 6.52 -21.49
C PRO A 191 9.23 7.96 -21.77
N THR A 192 9.94 8.15 -22.88
CA THR A 192 10.44 9.46 -23.33
C THR A 192 9.56 10.10 -24.40
N ILE A 193 8.52 9.39 -24.83
CA ILE A 193 7.52 9.90 -25.77
C ILE A 193 6.40 10.62 -25.00
N PRO A 194 5.63 11.51 -25.65
CA PRO A 194 4.44 12.09 -25.05
C PRO A 194 3.42 11.04 -24.64
N VAL A 195 2.68 11.29 -23.55
CA VAL A 195 1.62 10.39 -23.06
C VAL A 195 0.57 10.20 -24.16
N PRO A 196 0.33 8.94 -24.62
CA PRO A 196 -0.68 8.64 -25.62
C PRO A 196 -2.08 9.01 -25.15
N ARG A 197 -2.72 9.88 -25.93
CA ARG A 197 -4.01 10.48 -25.61
C ARG A 197 -4.96 10.41 -26.80
N ILE A 198 -6.26 10.27 -26.50
CA ILE A 198 -7.34 10.41 -27.49
C ILE A 198 -7.58 11.91 -27.70
N ASP A 199 -7.66 12.66 -26.60
CA ASP A 199 -7.75 14.12 -26.52
C ASP A 199 -7.11 14.61 -25.21
N GLU A 200 -7.30 15.86 -24.82
CA GLU A 200 -6.67 16.44 -23.62
C GLU A 200 -7.00 15.68 -22.33
N ASP A 201 -8.21 15.12 -22.20
CA ASP A 201 -8.75 14.53 -20.97
C ASP A 201 -8.86 12.99 -21.02
N TYR A 202 -8.68 12.36 -22.18
CA TYR A 202 -8.80 10.92 -22.36
C TYR A 202 -7.47 10.23 -22.73
N LEU A 203 -7.12 9.17 -22.00
CA LEU A 203 -5.93 8.35 -22.26
C LEU A 203 -6.19 7.28 -23.33
N LYS A 204 -5.21 7.06 -24.20
CA LYS A 204 -5.12 5.82 -24.99
C LYS A 204 -4.50 4.72 -24.13
N VAL A 205 -5.31 4.13 -23.25
CA VAL A 205 -4.86 3.22 -22.18
C VAL A 205 -3.95 2.11 -22.69
N LEU A 206 -4.28 1.44 -23.79
CA LEU A 206 -3.46 0.35 -24.33
C LEU A 206 -2.07 0.82 -24.78
N ASP A 207 -1.98 1.97 -25.46
CA ASP A 207 -0.71 2.54 -25.92
C ASP A 207 0.15 2.96 -24.72
N VAL A 208 -0.47 3.58 -23.70
CA VAL A 208 0.18 3.91 -22.43
C VAL A 208 0.77 2.67 -21.77
N LEU A 209 0.03 1.57 -21.71
CA LEU A 209 0.50 0.32 -21.10
C LEU A 209 1.65 -0.31 -21.88
N ILE A 210 1.55 -0.35 -23.21
CA ILE A 210 2.61 -0.89 -24.09
C ILE A 210 3.94 -0.16 -23.84
N GLU A 211 3.91 1.18 -23.81
CA GLU A 211 5.12 1.97 -23.62
C GLU A 211 5.63 1.89 -22.19
N SER A 212 4.74 1.86 -21.19
CA SER A 212 5.12 1.71 -19.79
C SER A 212 5.87 0.41 -19.52
N ILE A 213 5.41 -0.72 -20.08
CA ILE A 213 6.03 -2.05 -19.89
C ILE A 213 7.47 -2.07 -20.43
N ARG A 214 7.77 -1.31 -21.49
CA ARG A 214 9.14 -1.23 -22.05
C ARG A 214 10.14 -0.59 -21.10
N CYS A 215 9.66 0.19 -20.12
CA CYS A 215 10.48 0.89 -19.13
C CYS A 215 10.64 0.14 -17.80
N PHE A 216 10.17 -1.11 -17.72
CA PHE A 216 10.30 -1.93 -16.52
C PHE A 216 11.78 -2.20 -16.20
N ASP A 217 12.11 -2.16 -14.91
CA ASP A 217 13.46 -2.51 -14.44
C ASP A 217 13.70 -4.01 -14.59
N LYS A 218 14.48 -4.37 -15.61
CA LYS A 218 14.78 -5.77 -15.96
C LYS A 218 15.42 -6.52 -14.78
N THR A 219 16.24 -5.85 -13.98
CA THR A 219 16.90 -6.48 -12.82
C THR A 219 15.89 -6.81 -11.73
N ILE A 220 14.98 -5.88 -11.42
CA ILE A 220 13.89 -6.11 -10.46
C ILE A 220 13.01 -7.28 -10.92
N ILE A 221 12.56 -7.27 -12.18
CA ILE A 221 11.71 -8.33 -12.74
C ILE A 221 12.43 -9.69 -12.74
N CYS A 222 13.71 -9.74 -13.14
CA CYS A 222 14.48 -10.98 -13.11
C CYS A 222 14.67 -11.52 -11.68
N ASN A 223 14.90 -10.63 -10.70
CA ASN A 223 15.11 -11.04 -9.30
C ASN A 223 13.81 -11.47 -8.62
N ALA A 224 12.65 -10.96 -9.06
CA ALA A 224 11.35 -11.32 -8.52
C ALA A 224 11.06 -12.83 -8.62
N PHE A 225 11.57 -13.52 -9.64
CA PHE A 225 11.48 -14.98 -9.75
C PHE A 225 12.15 -15.70 -8.57
N LYS A 226 13.35 -15.25 -8.16
CA LYS A 226 14.12 -15.87 -7.08
C LYS A 226 13.48 -15.65 -5.71
N ARG A 227 12.66 -14.61 -5.62
CA ARG A 227 11.98 -14.17 -4.39
C ARG A 227 10.48 -14.45 -4.43
N SER A 228 10.03 -15.25 -5.38
CA SER A 228 8.64 -15.66 -5.48
C SER A 228 8.43 -16.99 -4.75
N PHE A 229 7.36 -17.03 -3.97
CA PHE A 229 6.77 -18.26 -3.44
C PHE A 229 5.55 -18.68 -4.27
N LYS A 230 5.11 -17.86 -5.26
CA LYS A 230 3.99 -18.17 -6.16
C LYS A 230 4.47 -19.10 -7.28
N THR A 231 3.80 -20.23 -7.38
CA THR A 231 3.98 -21.22 -8.44
C THR A 231 2.81 -21.08 -9.41
N ALA A 232 3.09 -20.93 -10.71
CA ALA A 232 2.05 -20.77 -11.72
C ALA A 232 1.17 -22.03 -11.84
N LEU A 233 -0.15 -21.81 -11.87
CA LEU A 233 -1.16 -22.85 -12.11
C LEU A 233 -1.19 -23.28 -13.57
N VAL A 234 -0.72 -22.43 -14.48
CA VAL A 234 -0.62 -22.68 -15.92
C VAL A 234 0.80 -23.09 -16.35
N LYS A 235 0.93 -23.63 -17.57
CA LYS A 235 2.24 -23.96 -18.13
C LYS A 235 3.00 -22.69 -18.52
N VAL A 236 4.19 -22.50 -17.97
CA VAL A 236 5.11 -21.40 -18.32
C VAL A 236 6.32 -21.98 -19.04
N GLY A 237 6.53 -21.58 -20.30
CA GLY A 237 7.58 -22.15 -21.15
C GLY A 237 7.45 -23.68 -21.31
N GLY A 238 6.20 -24.16 -21.42
CA GLY A 238 5.88 -25.59 -21.59
C GLY A 238 5.97 -26.45 -20.31
N ARG A 239 6.39 -25.90 -19.17
CA ARG A 239 6.48 -26.64 -17.90
C ARG A 239 5.43 -26.18 -16.89
N GLN A 240 4.84 -27.13 -16.17
CA GLN A 240 3.97 -26.85 -15.02
C GLN A 240 4.81 -26.48 -13.78
N ASN A 241 4.15 -25.90 -12.78
CA ASN A 241 4.73 -25.60 -11.48
C ASN A 241 6.01 -24.74 -11.53
N ARG A 242 6.03 -23.75 -12.42
CA ARG A 242 7.14 -22.79 -12.51
C ARG A 242 6.91 -21.66 -11.52
N MET A 243 7.97 -21.26 -10.81
CA MET A 243 7.97 -20.00 -10.09
C MET A 243 7.79 -18.85 -11.09
N VAL A 244 6.89 -17.94 -10.78
CA VAL A 244 6.63 -16.73 -11.57
C VAL A 244 6.81 -15.50 -10.69
N PRO A 245 7.15 -14.32 -11.23
CA PRO A 245 7.26 -13.11 -10.44
C PRO A 245 5.94 -12.83 -9.73
N ARG A 246 6.05 -12.23 -8.54
CA ARG A 246 4.88 -11.79 -7.80
C ARG A 246 4.19 -10.66 -8.54
N GLU A 247 2.86 -10.68 -8.53
CA GLU A 247 2.00 -9.67 -9.15
C GLU A 247 2.34 -8.27 -8.64
N SER A 248 2.55 -8.15 -7.33
CA SER A 248 2.95 -6.91 -6.66
C SER A 248 4.21 -6.26 -7.25
N VAL A 249 5.12 -7.04 -7.86
CA VAL A 249 6.31 -6.48 -8.52
C VAL A 249 5.93 -5.79 -9.83
N TYR A 250 5.05 -6.40 -10.61
CA TYR A 250 4.53 -5.79 -11.83
C TYR A 250 3.70 -4.54 -11.51
N ASP A 251 2.83 -4.63 -10.50
CA ASP A 251 2.05 -3.51 -9.98
C ASP A 251 2.95 -2.35 -9.54
N THR A 252 3.95 -2.61 -8.68
CA THR A 252 4.90 -1.59 -8.21
C THR A 252 5.61 -0.89 -9.37
N GLU A 253 6.12 -1.68 -10.32
CA GLU A 253 6.89 -1.14 -11.44
C GLU A 253 6.02 -0.32 -12.39
N LEU A 254 4.81 -0.82 -12.69
CA LEU A 254 3.87 -0.09 -13.52
C LEU A 254 3.43 1.20 -12.83
N ASN A 255 3.04 1.15 -11.55
CA ASN A 255 2.62 2.31 -10.77
C ASN A 255 3.72 3.40 -10.76
N ARG A 256 4.96 3.04 -10.45
CA ARG A 256 6.10 3.97 -10.47
C ARG A 256 6.27 4.66 -11.82
N ILE A 257 6.17 3.90 -12.92
CA ILE A 257 6.35 4.43 -14.27
C ILE A 257 5.21 5.38 -14.63
N LEU A 258 3.96 4.98 -14.37
CA LEU A 258 2.78 5.79 -14.61
C LEU A 258 2.82 7.08 -13.78
N VAL A 259 3.24 7.03 -12.51
CA VAL A 259 3.44 8.23 -11.68
C VAL A 259 4.48 9.15 -12.30
N ASN A 260 5.65 8.63 -12.66
CA ASN A 260 6.71 9.44 -13.25
C ASN A 260 6.34 10.03 -14.63
N TRP A 261 5.45 9.38 -15.37
CA TRP A 261 5.11 9.79 -16.73
C TRP A 261 3.83 10.63 -16.77
N ILE A 262 2.71 10.06 -16.34
CA ILE A 262 1.37 10.64 -16.49
C ILE A 262 1.17 11.81 -15.52
N VAL A 263 1.60 11.68 -14.26
CA VAL A 263 1.41 12.76 -13.28
C VAL A 263 2.24 13.98 -13.70
N ASN A 264 3.48 13.76 -14.13
CA ASN A 264 4.37 14.85 -14.52
C ASN A 264 3.97 15.53 -15.84
N GLU A 265 3.47 14.80 -16.83
CA GLU A 265 3.12 15.36 -18.14
C GLU A 265 1.68 15.87 -18.22
N CYS A 266 0.73 15.15 -17.60
CA CYS A 266 -0.71 15.42 -17.74
C CYS A 266 -1.36 15.93 -16.45
N ASN A 267 -0.66 15.88 -15.30
CA ASN A 267 -1.23 16.20 -13.99
C ASN A 267 -2.49 15.39 -13.65
N PHE A 268 -2.58 14.15 -14.15
CA PHE A 268 -3.62 13.21 -13.76
C PHE A 268 -3.22 12.47 -12.49
N GLU A 269 -4.20 11.97 -11.74
CA GLU A 269 -3.97 11.27 -10.50
C GLU A 269 -3.77 9.77 -10.76
N VAL A 270 -2.66 9.21 -10.27
CA VAL A 270 -2.34 7.78 -10.36
C VAL A 270 -2.21 7.22 -8.95
N THR A 271 -3.06 6.24 -8.61
CA THR A 271 -3.13 5.65 -7.27
C THR A 271 -2.90 4.15 -7.37
N GLY A 272 -1.98 3.60 -6.56
CA GLY A 272 -1.77 2.16 -6.42
C GLY A 272 -2.58 1.58 -5.26
N GLN A 273 -3.06 0.34 -5.42
CA GLN A 273 -3.88 -0.43 -4.50
C GLN A 273 -5.13 0.29 -4.01
N TRP A 274 -6.13 0.30 -4.88
CA TRP A 274 -7.43 0.90 -4.67
C TRP A 274 -8.46 -0.12 -4.19
N HIS A 275 -9.45 0.26 -3.37
CA HIS A 275 -10.52 -0.66 -2.96
C HIS A 275 -11.69 -0.65 -3.93
N LEU A 276 -12.14 -1.84 -4.30
CA LEU A 276 -13.42 -2.10 -4.94
C LEU A 276 -14.38 -2.73 -3.93
N ILE A 277 -15.64 -2.28 -3.96
CA ILE A 277 -16.73 -2.87 -3.18
C ILE A 277 -17.50 -3.78 -4.13
N ASP A 278 -17.69 -5.03 -3.75
CA ASP A 278 -18.69 -5.89 -4.37
C ASP A 278 -19.96 -5.83 -3.53
N HIS A 279 -21.04 -5.35 -4.14
CA HIS A 279 -22.37 -5.47 -3.58
C HIS A 279 -23.01 -6.74 -4.14
N ALA A 280 -22.50 -7.91 -3.75
CA ALA A 280 -23.23 -9.14 -3.99
C ALA A 280 -24.43 -9.15 -3.02
N ASP A 281 -25.64 -9.08 -3.58
CA ASP A 281 -26.95 -9.08 -2.89
C ASP A 281 -27.24 -10.36 -2.07
N ASN A 282 -26.22 -11.11 -1.63
CA ASN A 282 -26.36 -12.31 -0.82
C ASN A 282 -25.50 -12.20 0.44
N ASP A 283 -26.04 -12.70 1.55
CA ASP A 283 -25.52 -12.75 2.94
C ASP A 283 -24.09 -13.35 3.13
N GLU A 284 -23.27 -13.47 2.07
CA GLU A 284 -21.86 -13.82 2.15
C GLU A 284 -20.98 -12.58 2.22
N LYS A 285 -20.67 -12.16 3.47
CA LYS A 285 -19.53 -11.32 3.90
C LYS A 285 -18.97 -10.37 2.84
N ASP A 286 -19.11 -9.06 3.07
CA ASP A 286 -18.38 -7.99 2.35
C ASP A 286 -16.93 -8.39 2.04
N LYS A 287 -16.70 -8.88 0.81
CA LYS A 287 -15.37 -9.20 0.32
C LYS A 287 -14.80 -7.88 -0.17
N HIS A 288 -13.82 -7.36 0.55
CA HIS A 288 -13.06 -6.19 0.09
C HIS A 288 -12.18 -6.66 -1.07
N TYR A 289 -12.50 -6.20 -2.27
CA TYR A 289 -11.64 -6.37 -3.43
C TYR A 289 -10.70 -5.18 -3.53
N TYR A 290 -9.54 -5.40 -4.12
CA TYR A 290 -8.59 -4.34 -4.41
C TYR A 290 -8.36 -4.34 -5.92
N SER A 291 -8.35 -3.17 -6.54
CA SER A 291 -7.76 -2.99 -7.86
C SER A 291 -6.32 -2.53 -7.73
N ASP A 292 -5.46 -3.03 -8.60
CA ASP A 292 -4.03 -2.72 -8.52
C ASP A 292 -3.70 -1.25 -8.76
N ILE A 293 -4.21 -0.65 -9.85
CA ILE A 293 -3.90 0.74 -10.19
C ILE A 293 -5.13 1.47 -10.73
N THR A 294 -5.38 2.68 -10.23
CA THR A 294 -6.40 3.59 -10.77
C THR A 294 -5.74 4.84 -11.33
N ILE A 295 -6.20 5.28 -12.51
CA ILE A 295 -5.81 6.55 -13.12
C ILE A 295 -7.08 7.41 -13.24
N MET A 296 -7.09 8.56 -12.59
CA MET A 296 -8.18 9.52 -12.69
C MET A 296 -7.78 10.73 -13.52
N THR A 297 -8.57 10.96 -14.55
CA THR A 297 -8.54 12.16 -15.40
C THR A 297 -9.82 12.97 -15.16
N PRO A 298 -9.99 14.17 -15.74
CA PRO A 298 -11.24 14.93 -15.63
C PRO A 298 -12.47 14.20 -16.17
N CYS A 299 -12.32 13.34 -17.18
CA CYS A 299 -13.46 12.71 -17.88
C CYS A 299 -13.42 11.18 -17.94
N GLN A 300 -12.37 10.55 -17.42
CA GLN A 300 -12.14 9.11 -17.45
C GLN A 300 -11.55 8.62 -16.12
N THR A 301 -12.13 7.54 -15.58
CA THR A 301 -11.50 6.73 -14.54
C THR A 301 -11.08 5.41 -15.18
N VAL A 302 -9.78 5.13 -15.16
CA VAL A 302 -9.22 3.87 -15.64
C VAL A 302 -8.88 3.01 -14.44
N VAL A 303 -9.39 1.79 -14.41
CA VAL A 303 -9.05 0.77 -13.41
C VAL A 303 -8.23 -0.30 -14.10
N LEU A 304 -7.07 -0.60 -13.55
CA LEU A 304 -6.15 -1.61 -14.03
C LEU A 304 -6.04 -2.72 -12.98
N GLU A 305 -6.33 -3.93 -13.40
CA GLU A 305 -6.11 -5.16 -12.64
C GLU A 305 -5.02 -5.97 -13.34
N LEU A 306 -3.92 -6.24 -12.65
CA LEU A 306 -2.82 -7.03 -13.14
C LEU A 306 -2.98 -8.47 -12.65
N LEU A 307 -3.01 -9.42 -13.58
CA LEU A 307 -3.16 -10.82 -13.23
C LEU A 307 -1.94 -11.61 -13.67
N ALA A 308 -1.21 -12.17 -12.71
CA ALA A 308 -0.11 -13.08 -12.99
C ALA A 308 -0.62 -14.52 -13.05
N SER A 309 -0.51 -15.13 -14.24
CA SER A 309 -0.78 -16.57 -14.47
C SER A 309 -2.23 -17.03 -14.21
N ALA A 310 -3.20 -16.14 -14.43
CA ALA A 310 -4.62 -16.44 -14.25
C ALA A 310 -5.17 -17.43 -15.31
N ASN A 311 -6.06 -18.30 -14.87
CA ASN A 311 -6.87 -19.14 -15.75
C ASN A 311 -8.16 -18.40 -16.18
N LYS A 312 -8.97 -19.02 -17.05
CA LYS A 312 -10.18 -18.38 -17.59
C LYS A 312 -11.24 -18.08 -16.53
N GLU A 313 -11.38 -18.93 -15.52
CA GLU A 313 -12.34 -18.75 -14.43
C GLU A 313 -11.91 -17.57 -13.56
N GLU A 314 -10.62 -17.49 -13.20
CA GLU A 314 -10.05 -16.35 -12.48
C GLU A 314 -10.22 -15.05 -13.29
N LEU A 315 -9.97 -15.07 -14.60
CA LEU A 315 -10.19 -13.90 -15.45
C LEU A 315 -11.65 -13.42 -15.42
N ASN A 316 -12.61 -14.34 -15.53
CA ASN A 316 -14.03 -14.01 -15.49
C ASN A 316 -14.42 -13.40 -14.13
N GLU A 317 -13.94 -13.97 -13.03
CA GLU A 317 -14.20 -13.45 -11.68
C GLU A 317 -13.68 -12.00 -11.55
N HIS A 318 -12.50 -11.70 -12.06
CA HIS A 318 -11.94 -10.36 -12.02
C HIS A 318 -12.65 -9.37 -12.98
N PHE A 319 -13.29 -9.83 -14.06
CA PHE A 319 -14.10 -8.97 -14.93
C PHE A 319 -15.47 -8.63 -14.35
N GLU A 320 -16.03 -9.50 -13.51
CA GLU A 320 -17.33 -9.28 -12.87
C GLU A 320 -17.26 -8.34 -11.66
N ARG A 321 -16.07 -8.20 -11.05
CA ARG A 321 -15.77 -7.28 -9.93
C ARG A 321 -15.69 -5.81 -10.38
#